data_AF-A0A1T5BD74-F1
#
_entry.id   AF-A0A1T5BD74-F1
#
_cell.length_a   1.000
_cell.length_b   1.000
_cell.length_c   1.000
_cell.angle_alpha   90.00
_cell.angle_beta   90.00
_cell.angle_gamma   90.00
#
_symmetry.space_group_name_H-M   'P 1'
#
loop_
_entity.id
_entity.type
_entity.pdbx_description
1 polymer ?
#
loop_
_entity_poly.entity_id
_entity_poly.type
_entity_poly.pdbx_seq_one_letter_code
_entity_poly.pdbx_strand_id
1 'polypeptide(L)'
;MRGFLTNLYKYVSALTIIFKYFCTKISTMPFQKLKPEIKTIIENENLSVDHRLSQVCEVLKENIPYYDWVGFYFKNGDKEELKLRSFAGEPTDHTIIPFGKGICGQVAVSNENFVVPDVKAQNNYIACSINVKAEIVVPLFLNGENVGQIDIDSHTPDPFSKEDEAFLQWVNEEVAEILKAPSA
;
A
#
# COMPACT_ATOMS: atom_id res chain seq x y z
N MET A 1 -11.68 -55.33 15.17
CA MET A 1 -12.39 -54.13 14.65
C MET A 1 -11.90 -52.78 15.19
N ARG A 2 -11.12 -52.68 16.29
CA ARG A 2 -10.66 -51.37 16.82
C ARG A 2 -9.40 -50.79 16.15
N GLY A 3 -8.59 -51.59 15.46
CA GLY A 3 -7.33 -51.13 14.83
C GLY A 3 -7.45 -50.51 13.44
N PHE A 4 -8.60 -50.66 12.76
CA PHE A 4 -8.80 -50.14 11.40
C PHE A 4 -9.29 -48.68 11.40
N LEU A 5 -10.03 -48.27 12.44
CA LEU A 5 -10.59 -46.93 12.59
C LEU A 5 -9.55 -45.88 13.02
N THR A 6 -8.52 -46.27 13.77
CA THR A 6 -7.46 -45.36 14.24
C THR A 6 -6.50 -44.93 13.14
N ASN A 7 -6.30 -45.76 12.12
CA ASN A 7 -5.44 -45.43 10.98
C ASN A 7 -6.12 -44.45 10.01
N LEU A 8 -7.44 -44.55 9.84
CA LEU A 8 -8.20 -43.64 8.98
C LEU A 8 -8.21 -42.19 9.54
N TYR A 9 -8.32 -42.03 10.86
CA TYR A 9 -8.30 -40.71 11.52
C TYR A 9 -6.96 -39.96 11.34
N LYS A 10 -5.83 -40.67 11.40
CA LYS A 10 -4.50 -40.07 11.17
C LYS A 10 -4.36 -39.57 9.74
N TYR A 11 -4.82 -40.35 8.76
CA TYR A 11 -4.79 -39.97 7.34
C TYR A 11 -5.69 -38.77 7.04
N VAL A 12 -6.91 -38.70 7.61
CA VAL A 12 -7.80 -37.53 7.44
C VAL A 12 -7.19 -36.27 8.06
N SER A 13 -6.55 -36.39 9.24
CA SER A 13 -5.86 -35.23 9.87
C SER A 13 -4.64 -34.77 9.07
N ALA A 14 -3.84 -35.70 8.52
CA ALA A 14 -2.69 -35.38 7.70
C ALA A 14 -3.14 -34.73 6.37
N LEU A 15 -4.22 -35.22 5.76
CA LEU A 15 -4.80 -34.60 4.56
C LEU A 15 -5.35 -33.20 4.84
N THR A 16 -5.94 -32.97 6.02
CA THR A 16 -6.46 -31.64 6.42
C THR A 16 -5.32 -30.67 6.72
N ILE A 17 -4.23 -31.13 7.34
CA ILE A 17 -3.02 -30.33 7.58
C ILE A 17 -2.34 -30.01 6.25
N ILE A 18 -2.18 -31.00 5.35
CA ILE A 18 -1.61 -30.79 4.01
C ILE A 18 -2.51 -29.86 3.20
N PHE A 19 -3.83 -29.99 3.27
CA PHE A 19 -4.77 -29.09 2.59
C PHE A 19 -4.75 -27.69 3.21
N LYS A 20 -4.57 -27.54 4.52
CA LYS A 20 -4.39 -26.24 5.17
C LYS A 20 -3.03 -25.61 4.84
N TYR A 21 -1.97 -26.43 4.73
CA TYR A 21 -0.62 -26.03 4.29
C TYR A 21 -0.58 -25.68 2.79
N PHE A 22 -1.34 -26.39 1.96
CA PHE A 22 -1.49 -26.10 0.54
C PHE A 22 -2.44 -24.91 0.32
N CYS A 23 -3.51 -24.76 1.09
CA CYS A 23 -4.42 -23.61 0.98
C CYS A 23 -3.74 -22.32 1.47
N THR A 24 -2.82 -22.40 2.46
CA THR A 24 -1.96 -21.27 2.85
C THR A 24 -0.85 -20.98 1.82
N LYS A 25 -0.39 -21.98 1.05
CA LYS A 25 0.60 -21.78 -0.03
C LYS A 25 0.01 -21.52 -1.42
N ILE A 26 -1.29 -21.76 -1.64
CA ILE A 26 -2.05 -21.41 -2.85
C ILE A 26 -2.79 -20.07 -2.66
N SER A 27 -2.49 -19.32 -1.60
CA SER A 27 -2.58 -17.87 -1.66
C SER A 27 -1.52 -17.38 -2.64
N THR A 28 -1.84 -17.44 -3.93
CA THR A 28 -1.34 -16.46 -4.90
C THR A 28 -1.41 -15.11 -4.22
N MET A 29 -0.24 -14.58 -3.84
CA MET A 29 -0.12 -13.39 -3.00
C MET A 29 -1.04 -12.30 -3.55
N PRO A 30 -1.84 -11.62 -2.68
CA PRO A 30 -2.86 -10.67 -3.14
C PRO A 30 -2.28 -9.72 -4.20
N PHE A 31 -1.06 -9.25 -4.00
CA PHE A 31 -0.30 -8.40 -4.92
C PHE A 31 -0.22 -8.92 -6.36
N GLN A 32 0.08 -10.20 -6.59
CA GLN A 32 0.22 -10.77 -7.94
C GLN A 32 -1.11 -10.76 -8.71
N LYS A 33 -2.24 -10.87 -8.00
CA LYS A 33 -3.57 -10.76 -8.60
C LYS A 33 -3.97 -9.32 -8.88
N LEU A 34 -3.47 -8.38 -8.09
CA LEU A 34 -3.78 -6.95 -8.24
C LEU A 34 -2.96 -6.29 -9.34
N LYS A 35 -1.76 -6.77 -9.65
CA LYS A 35 -0.91 -6.15 -10.69
C LYS A 35 -1.62 -5.97 -12.04
N PRO A 36 -2.29 -6.99 -12.62
CA PRO A 36 -3.01 -6.82 -13.89
C PRO A 36 -4.17 -5.82 -13.81
N GLU A 37 -4.87 -5.76 -12.67
CA GLU A 37 -6.00 -4.86 -12.45
C GLU A 37 -5.53 -3.40 -12.34
N ILE A 38 -4.50 -3.16 -11.53
CA ILE A 38 -3.85 -1.85 -11.41
C ILE A 38 -3.34 -1.39 -12.78
N LYS A 39 -2.67 -2.27 -13.52
CA LYS A 39 -2.20 -1.95 -14.88
C LYS A 39 -3.34 -1.56 -15.82
N THR A 40 -4.46 -2.28 -15.77
CA THR A 40 -5.67 -1.94 -16.56
C THR A 40 -6.21 -0.55 -16.22
N ILE A 41 -6.20 -0.17 -14.93
CA ILE A 41 -6.62 1.17 -14.49
C ILE A 41 -5.65 2.24 -15.02
N ILE A 42 -4.35 2.01 -14.84
CA ILE A 42 -3.26 2.91 -15.27
C ILE A 42 -3.31 3.14 -16.78
N GLU A 43 -3.48 2.11 -17.60
CA GLU A 43 -3.50 2.19 -19.07
C GLU A 43 -4.82 2.75 -19.64
N ASN A 44 -5.84 3.02 -18.80
CA ASN A 44 -7.12 3.54 -19.29
C ASN A 44 -7.06 5.05 -19.56
N GLU A 45 -6.57 5.41 -20.75
CA GLU A 45 -6.43 6.80 -21.21
C GLU A 45 -7.77 7.56 -21.33
N ASN A 46 -8.91 6.87 -21.29
CA ASN A 46 -10.23 7.53 -21.26
C ASN A 46 -10.54 8.18 -19.91
N LEU A 47 -9.76 7.87 -18.87
CA LEU A 47 -9.89 8.43 -17.54
C LEU A 47 -8.81 9.48 -17.29
N SER A 48 -9.18 10.54 -16.57
CA SER A 48 -8.20 11.50 -16.06
C SER A 48 -7.18 10.80 -15.16
N VAL A 49 -6.00 11.40 -14.99
CA VAL A 49 -4.98 10.92 -14.04
C VAL A 49 -5.59 10.78 -12.64
N ASP A 50 -6.36 11.77 -12.19
CA ASP A 50 -6.95 11.76 -10.85
C ASP A 50 -7.96 10.62 -10.66
N HIS A 51 -8.79 10.30 -11.69
CA HIS A 51 -9.69 9.15 -11.62
C HIS A 51 -8.94 7.82 -11.56
N ARG A 52 -7.85 7.68 -12.34
CA ARG A 52 -7.01 6.47 -12.29
C ARG A 52 -6.34 6.29 -10.93
N LEU A 53 -5.78 7.37 -10.36
CA LEU A 53 -5.19 7.35 -9.02
C LEU A 53 -6.21 6.97 -7.94
N SER A 54 -7.43 7.52 -8.01
CA SER A 54 -8.50 7.17 -7.06
C SER A 54 -8.89 5.69 -7.16
N GLN A 55 -9.04 5.15 -8.38
CA GLN A 55 -9.33 3.72 -8.58
C GLN A 55 -8.20 2.82 -8.06
N VAL A 56 -6.93 3.21 -8.22
CA VAL A 56 -5.81 2.49 -7.61
C VAL A 56 -5.93 2.48 -6.08
N CYS A 57 -6.25 3.61 -5.45
CA CYS A 57 -6.45 3.67 -4.00
C CYS A 57 -7.59 2.74 -3.54
N GLU A 58 -8.71 2.76 -4.24
CA GLU A 58 -9.88 1.91 -3.96
C GLU A 58 -9.52 0.42 -4.07
N VAL A 59 -8.93 -0.01 -5.19
CA VAL A 59 -8.52 -1.41 -5.41
C VAL A 59 -7.57 -1.90 -4.32
N LEU A 60 -6.57 -1.10 -3.94
CA LEU A 60 -5.63 -1.45 -2.89
C LEU A 60 -6.32 -1.63 -1.54
N LYS A 61 -7.15 -0.66 -1.15
CA LYS A 61 -7.87 -0.67 0.13
C LYS A 61 -8.88 -1.82 0.23
N GLU A 62 -9.61 -2.10 -0.84
CA GLU A 62 -10.66 -3.14 -0.85
C GLU A 62 -10.08 -4.56 -0.82
N ASN A 63 -8.89 -4.76 -1.37
CA ASN A 63 -8.31 -6.10 -1.56
C ASN A 63 -7.22 -6.47 -0.54
N ILE A 64 -6.69 -5.50 0.21
CA ILE A 64 -5.65 -5.75 1.23
C ILE A 64 -6.24 -5.41 2.61
N PRO A 65 -6.61 -6.42 3.42
CA PRO A 65 -7.43 -6.21 4.62
C PRO A 65 -6.85 -5.29 5.71
N TYR A 66 -5.54 -5.07 5.69
CA TYR A 66 -4.82 -4.22 6.65
C TYR A 66 -4.44 -2.85 6.06
N TYR A 67 -4.88 -2.53 4.83
CA TYR A 67 -4.78 -1.18 4.27
C TYR A 67 -6.06 -0.44 4.63
N ASP A 68 -6.05 0.25 5.77
CA ASP A 68 -7.22 0.95 6.29
C ASP A 68 -7.40 2.33 5.63
N TRP A 69 -6.31 2.96 5.22
CA TRP A 69 -6.27 4.17 4.41
C TRP A 69 -5.17 4.03 3.34
N VAL A 70 -5.45 4.49 2.12
CA VAL A 70 -4.52 4.48 0.99
C VAL A 70 -4.60 5.83 0.32
N GLY A 71 -3.48 6.49 0.05
CA GLY A 71 -3.51 7.74 -0.69
C GLY A 71 -2.21 8.13 -1.36
N PHE A 72 -2.33 9.07 -2.29
CA PHE A 72 -1.22 9.69 -2.99
C PHE A 72 -1.08 11.15 -2.60
N TYR A 73 0.12 11.50 -2.17
CA TYR A 73 0.55 12.88 -1.95
C TYR A 73 1.55 13.28 -3.03
N PHE A 74 1.42 14.50 -3.55
CA PHE A 74 2.31 15.05 -4.58
C PHE A 74 2.97 16.34 -4.11
N LYS A 75 4.18 16.62 -4.58
CA LYS A 75 4.84 17.91 -4.35
C LYS A 75 3.96 19.05 -4.86
N ASN A 76 3.74 20.07 -4.03
CA ASN A 76 2.81 21.16 -4.34
C ASN A 76 3.50 22.30 -5.11
N GLY A 77 3.85 22.04 -6.38
CA GLY A 77 4.62 22.97 -7.21
C GLY A 77 6.02 23.19 -6.64
N ASP A 78 6.41 24.46 -6.47
CA ASP A 78 7.74 24.83 -5.97
C ASP A 78 7.82 24.91 -4.42
N LYS A 79 6.73 24.59 -3.72
CA LYS A 79 6.69 24.66 -2.26
C LYS A 79 7.28 23.39 -1.63
N GLU A 80 7.91 23.54 -0.47
CA GLU A 80 8.39 22.44 0.39
C GLU A 80 7.23 21.80 1.18
N GLU A 81 6.17 21.40 0.46
CA GLU A 81 5.01 20.72 1.02
C GLU A 81 4.45 19.70 0.03
N LEU A 82 3.84 18.67 0.59
CA LEU A 82 3.04 17.69 -0.10
C LEU A 82 1.57 18.13 -0.09
N LYS A 83 0.84 17.80 -1.15
CA LYS A 83 -0.60 17.99 -1.27
C LYS A 83 -1.28 16.66 -1.60
N LEU A 84 -2.34 16.36 -0.85
CA LEU A 84 -3.18 15.18 -1.10
C LEU A 84 -3.85 15.30 -2.48
N ARG A 85 -3.73 14.24 -3.29
CA ARG A 85 -4.30 14.20 -4.64
C ARG A 85 -5.48 13.24 -4.76
N SER A 86 -5.29 12.01 -4.28
CA SER A 86 -6.32 10.96 -4.28
C SER A 86 -6.15 10.09 -3.06
N PHE A 87 -7.24 9.53 -2.53
CA PHE A 87 -7.22 8.57 -1.44
C PHE A 87 -8.47 7.69 -1.42
N ALA A 88 -8.38 6.59 -0.68
CA ALA A 88 -9.49 5.76 -0.25
C ALA A 88 -9.35 5.50 1.25
N GLY A 89 -10.42 5.70 2.01
CA GLY A 89 -10.38 5.63 3.48
C GLY A 89 -11.22 6.72 4.11
N GLU A 90 -11.12 6.84 5.43
CA GLU A 90 -11.73 7.95 6.15
C GLU A 90 -11.13 9.30 5.68
N PRO A 91 -11.92 10.38 5.65
CA PRO A 91 -11.40 11.72 5.38
C PRO A 91 -10.26 12.10 6.34
N THR A 92 -9.30 12.87 5.84
CA THR A 92 -8.12 13.31 6.61
C THR A 92 -7.98 14.83 6.59
N ASP A 93 -7.56 15.41 7.72
CA ASP A 93 -7.25 16.83 7.83
C ASP A 93 -5.89 17.18 7.20
N HIS A 94 -5.02 16.18 6.97
CA HIS A 94 -3.66 16.36 6.43
C HIS A 94 -3.62 16.52 4.92
N THR A 95 -4.49 17.36 4.35
CA THR A 95 -4.50 17.65 2.91
C THR A 95 -3.24 18.35 2.40
N ILE A 96 -2.49 19.01 3.30
CA ILE A 96 -1.17 19.62 3.07
C ILE A 96 -0.21 19.17 4.17
N ILE A 97 0.96 18.65 3.79
CA ILE A 97 1.98 18.15 4.74
C ILE A 97 3.32 18.84 4.42
N PRO A 98 3.86 19.67 5.32
CA PRO A 98 5.18 20.27 5.12
C PRO A 98 6.28 19.22 5.07
N PHE A 99 7.34 19.47 4.29
CA PHE A 99 8.50 18.59 4.26
C PHE A 99 9.15 18.51 5.66
N GLY A 100 9.64 17.32 6.02
CA GLY A 100 10.20 16.99 7.34
C GLY A 100 9.17 16.82 8.47
N LYS A 101 7.87 17.02 8.22
CA LYS A 101 6.80 16.89 9.22
C LYS A 101 6.03 15.59 9.04
N GLY A 102 5.85 14.81 10.11
CA GLY A 102 5.21 13.50 9.98
C GLY A 102 6.11 12.47 9.31
N ILE A 103 5.60 11.26 9.12
CA ILE A 103 6.29 10.21 8.37
C ILE A 103 6.34 10.59 6.88
N CYS A 104 5.19 10.99 6.33
CA CYS A 104 5.08 11.53 4.99
C CYS A 104 6.10 12.66 4.67
N GLY A 105 6.22 13.67 5.53
CA GLY A 105 7.19 14.75 5.30
C GLY A 105 8.64 14.30 5.46
N GLN A 106 8.93 13.33 6.33
CA GLN A 106 10.28 12.76 6.44
C GLN A 106 10.68 12.04 5.16
N VAL A 107 9.79 11.26 4.55
CA VAL A 107 10.04 10.60 3.25
C VAL A 107 10.27 11.61 2.13
N ALA A 108 9.51 12.70 2.10
CA ALA A 108 9.73 13.78 1.14
C ALA A 108 11.13 14.42 1.22
N VAL A 109 11.79 14.35 2.38
CA VAL A 109 13.17 14.84 2.58
C VAL A 109 14.21 13.75 2.36
N SER A 110 13.97 12.55 2.89
CA SER A 110 14.94 11.45 2.86
C SER A 110 15.03 10.79 1.50
N ASN A 111 13.95 10.81 0.70
CA ASN A 111 13.81 10.03 -0.53
C ASN A 111 13.91 8.51 -0.32
N GLU A 112 13.68 8.05 0.90
CA GLU A 112 13.76 6.65 1.29
C GLU A 112 12.38 6.15 1.75
N ASN A 113 12.08 4.88 1.48
CA ASN A 113 10.89 4.23 2.02
C ASN A 113 10.91 4.30 3.56
N PHE A 114 9.74 4.48 4.17
CA PHE A 114 9.62 4.45 5.62
C PHE A 114 8.49 3.50 6.03
N VAL A 115 8.88 2.35 6.59
CA VAL A 115 7.96 1.39 7.21
C VAL A 115 7.95 1.60 8.71
N VAL A 116 6.80 1.97 9.25
CA VAL A 116 6.58 2.28 10.66
C VAL A 116 5.69 1.20 11.28
N PRO A 117 6.26 0.22 12.02
CA PRO A 117 5.48 -0.88 12.59
C PRO A 117 4.61 -0.44 13.79
N ASP A 118 4.99 0.64 14.47
CA ASP A 118 4.23 1.29 15.54
C ASP A 118 4.40 2.81 15.46
N VAL A 119 3.34 3.52 15.06
CA VAL A 119 3.35 4.98 14.97
C VAL A 119 3.51 5.67 16.32
N LYS A 120 3.14 5.01 17.42
CA LYS A 120 3.32 5.58 18.77
C LYS A 120 4.77 5.65 19.20
N ALA A 121 5.65 4.84 18.58
CA ALA A 121 7.08 4.88 18.82
C ALA A 121 7.78 6.03 18.05
N GLN A 122 7.06 6.75 17.18
CA GLN A 122 7.63 7.79 16.33
C GLN A 122 7.47 9.18 16.94
N ASN A 123 8.59 9.81 17.30
CA ASN A 123 8.62 11.13 17.94
C ASN A 123 8.14 12.28 17.04
N ASN A 124 8.21 12.11 15.72
CA ASN A 124 7.79 13.10 14.72
C ASN A 124 6.47 12.71 14.05
N TYR A 125 5.68 11.82 14.66
CA TYR A 125 4.38 11.41 14.12
C TYR A 125 3.37 12.55 14.23
N ILE A 126 2.63 12.77 13.15
CA ILE A 126 1.48 13.68 13.14
C ILE A 126 0.25 12.80 12.95
N ALA A 127 -0.48 12.57 14.04
CA ALA A 127 -1.60 11.63 14.03
C ALA A 127 -2.77 12.17 13.21
N CYS A 128 -3.13 11.48 12.12
CA CYS A 128 -4.36 11.72 11.36
C CYS A 128 -5.59 11.20 12.13
N SER A 129 -5.43 10.09 12.84
CA SER A 129 -6.50 9.39 13.53
C SER A 129 -5.94 8.56 14.69
N ILE A 130 -6.74 8.42 15.75
CA ILE A 130 -6.40 7.58 16.92
C ILE A 130 -6.34 6.08 16.60
N ASN A 131 -6.91 5.67 15.46
CA ASN A 131 -7.00 4.27 15.09
C ASN A 131 -5.74 3.76 14.37
N VAL A 132 -4.95 4.65 13.78
CA VAL A 132 -3.71 4.30 13.07
C VAL A 132 -2.68 3.76 14.06
N LYS A 133 -2.12 2.60 13.73
CA LYS A 133 -1.11 1.90 14.52
C LYS A 133 0.17 1.69 13.75
N ALA A 134 0.11 1.56 12.44
CA ALA A 134 1.28 1.43 11.57
C ALA A 134 1.07 2.26 10.30
N GLU A 135 2.17 2.69 9.68
CA GLU A 135 2.19 3.47 8.45
C GLU A 135 3.31 2.96 7.55
N ILE A 136 3.09 2.90 6.23
CA ILE A 136 4.14 2.72 5.24
C ILE A 136 4.03 3.80 4.18
N VAL A 137 5.14 4.52 3.97
CA VAL A 137 5.23 5.57 2.95
C VAL A 137 6.34 5.21 1.98
N VAL A 138 6.02 5.22 0.68
CA VAL A 138 6.95 4.91 -0.40
C VAL A 138 7.01 6.10 -1.36
N PRO A 139 8.19 6.72 -1.59
CA PRO A 139 8.36 7.84 -2.51
C PRO A 139 8.13 7.42 -3.97
N LEU A 140 7.57 8.35 -4.74
CA LEU A 140 7.27 8.21 -6.16
C LEU A 140 8.25 9.08 -6.95
N PHE A 141 9.05 8.43 -7.79
CA PHE A 141 10.03 9.11 -8.63
C PHE A 141 9.58 9.23 -10.08
N LEU A 142 9.83 10.39 -10.67
CA LEU A 142 9.74 10.61 -12.11
C LEU A 142 11.04 11.26 -12.57
N ASN A 143 11.73 10.64 -13.53
CA ASN A 143 13.03 11.10 -14.06
C ASN A 143 14.10 11.32 -12.97
N GLY A 144 14.07 10.53 -11.90
CA GLY A 144 15.00 10.63 -10.77
C GLY A 144 14.67 11.74 -9.76
N GLU A 145 13.61 12.50 -9.95
CA GLU A 145 13.08 13.45 -8.96
C GLU A 145 11.92 12.83 -8.19
N ASN A 146 11.89 13.00 -6.87
CA ASN A 146 10.74 12.67 -6.05
C ASN A 146 9.61 13.68 -6.30
N VAL A 147 8.53 13.23 -6.94
CA VAL A 147 7.38 14.06 -7.30
C VAL A 147 6.16 13.82 -6.40
N GLY A 148 6.24 12.83 -5.50
CA GLY A 148 5.15 12.43 -4.63
C GLY A 148 5.43 11.15 -3.89
N GLN A 149 4.39 10.52 -3.36
CA GLN A 149 4.50 9.28 -2.60
C GLN A 149 3.13 8.61 -2.48
N ILE A 150 3.15 7.31 -2.27
CA ILE A 150 2.02 6.54 -1.77
C ILE A 150 2.17 6.39 -0.25
N ASP A 151 1.05 6.56 0.45
CA ASP A 151 0.94 6.50 1.90
C ASP A 151 -0.18 5.54 2.29
N ILE A 152 0.13 4.58 3.17
CA ILE A 152 -0.80 3.57 3.66
C ILE A 152 -0.81 3.58 5.19
N ASP A 153 -1.98 3.82 5.77
CA ASP A 153 -2.21 3.62 7.20
C ASP A 153 -2.85 2.26 7.48
N SER A 154 -2.50 1.69 8.62
CA SER A 154 -3.14 0.48 9.15
C SER A 154 -3.59 0.65 10.60
N HIS A 155 -4.75 0.08 10.91
CA HIS A 155 -5.25 -0.12 12.26
C HIS A 155 -4.67 -1.39 12.91
N THR A 156 -3.87 -2.15 12.17
CA THR A 156 -3.14 -3.34 12.66
C THR A 156 -1.69 -2.94 12.99
N PRO A 157 -1.14 -3.35 14.14
CA PRO A 157 0.26 -3.10 14.46
C PRO A 157 1.18 -4.00 13.60
N ASP A 158 2.30 -3.46 13.15
CA ASP A 158 3.33 -4.13 12.35
C ASP A 158 2.80 -5.03 11.20
N PRO A 159 1.95 -4.52 10.29
CA PRO A 159 1.31 -5.34 9.28
C PRO A 159 2.12 -5.44 7.98
N PHE A 160 3.07 -4.53 7.76
CA PHE A 160 3.74 -4.35 6.47
C PHE A 160 4.98 -5.22 6.37
N SER A 161 4.99 -6.09 5.36
CA SER A 161 6.11 -6.95 5.03
C SER A 161 7.05 -6.32 4.02
N LYS A 162 8.16 -7.01 3.68
CA LYS A 162 9.02 -6.59 2.58
C LYS A 162 8.34 -6.75 1.22
N GLU A 163 7.38 -7.65 1.13
CA GLU A 163 6.55 -7.83 -0.05
C GLU A 163 5.59 -6.65 -0.26
N ASP A 164 5.06 -6.04 0.80
CA ASP A 164 4.29 -4.80 0.74
C ASP A 164 5.14 -3.65 0.19
N GLU A 165 6.31 -3.45 0.79
CA GLU A 165 7.24 -2.40 0.41
C GLU A 165 7.62 -2.51 -1.08
N ALA A 166 8.01 -3.72 -1.52
CA ALA A 166 8.34 -3.97 -2.93
C ALA A 166 7.12 -3.84 -3.86
N PHE A 167 5.92 -4.19 -3.39
CA PHE A 167 4.70 -4.03 -4.17
C PHE A 167 4.32 -2.55 -4.35
N LEU A 168 4.39 -1.74 -3.29
CA LEU A 168 4.10 -0.32 -3.34
C LEU A 168 5.14 0.46 -4.17
N GLN A 169 6.41 0.05 -4.14
CA GLN A 169 7.42 0.55 -5.09
C GLN A 169 7.00 0.30 -6.54
N TRP A 170 6.59 -0.93 -6.85
CA TRP A 170 6.08 -1.26 -8.19
C TRP A 170 4.83 -0.46 -8.56
N VAL A 171 3.89 -0.23 -7.62
CA VAL A 171 2.72 0.64 -7.86
C VAL A 171 3.16 2.05 -8.24
N ASN A 172 4.13 2.63 -7.52
CA ASN A 172 4.66 3.96 -7.84
C ASN A 172 5.35 4.01 -9.20
N GLU A 173 6.04 2.95 -9.62
CA GLU A 173 6.62 2.84 -10.96
C GLU A 173 5.53 2.90 -12.04
N GLU A 174 4.44 2.14 -11.89
CA GLU A 174 3.32 2.18 -12.85
C GLU A 174 2.60 3.54 -12.82
N VAL A 175 2.43 4.16 -11.65
CA VAL A 175 1.84 5.50 -11.54
C VAL A 175 2.74 6.56 -12.19
N ALA A 176 4.06 6.43 -12.10
CA ALA A 176 4.99 7.35 -12.75
C ALA A 176 4.80 7.37 -14.27
N GLU A 177 4.42 6.25 -14.89
CA GLU A 177 4.14 6.18 -16.33
C GLU A 177 3.00 7.10 -16.76
N ILE A 178 1.91 7.21 -15.97
CA ILE A 178 0.76 8.05 -16.35
C ILE A 178 0.99 9.54 -16.08
N LEU A 179 2.05 9.87 -15.33
CA LEU A 179 2.46 11.25 -15.07
C LEU A 179 3.40 11.80 -16.14
N LYS A 180 3.99 10.93 -16.98
CA LYS A 180 4.71 11.36 -18.16
C LYS A 180 3.73 12.13 -19.04
N ALA A 181 4.10 13.34 -19.43
CA ALA A 181 3.31 14.09 -20.41
C ALA A 181 3.08 13.19 -21.63
N PRO A 182 1.90 13.23 -22.28
CA PRO A 182 1.75 12.54 -23.55
C PRO A 182 2.87 13.03 -24.46
N SER A 183 3.65 12.10 -25.00
CA SER A 183 4.64 12.41 -26.02
C SER A 183 3.92 13.22 -27.10
N ALA A 184 4.31 14.50 -27.19
CA ALA A 184 3.74 15.48 -28.09
C ALA A 184 3.77 15.02 -29.55
#